data_AF-A0A7W0FT23-F1
#
_entry.id   AF-A0A7W0FT23-F1
#
_cell.length_a   1.000
_cell.length_b   1.000
_cell.length_c   1.000
_cell.angle_alpha   90.00
_cell.angle_beta   90.00
_cell.angle_gamma   90.00
#
_symmetry.space_group_name_H-M   'P 1'
#
loop_
_entity.id
_entity.type
_entity.pdbx_description
1 polymer ?
#
loop_
_entity_poly.entity_id
_entity_poly.type
_entity_poly.pdbx_seq_one_letter_code
_entity_poly.pdbx_strand_id
1 'polypeptide(L)'
;MMTPEDVHLALKLIPIEIWNTIYMVFAAAFIAIVIGLPLGAILTMTDRGQIKESSFLYHSLGSLVNIGRSIPFAILIIALIPITRWIVGTSLG
;
A
#
# COMPACT_ATOMS: atom_id res chain seq x y z
N MET A 1 3.13 -36.67 2.59
CA MET A 1 4.54 -36.64 3.02
C MET A 1 5.29 -35.78 2.03
N MET A 2 5.99 -34.72 2.48
CA MET A 2 6.89 -33.94 1.60
C MET A 2 8.06 -34.84 1.18
N THR A 3 8.36 -34.86 -0.11
CA THR A 3 9.48 -35.62 -0.65
C THR A 3 10.80 -34.85 -0.44
N PRO A 4 11.96 -35.53 -0.43
CA PRO A 4 13.26 -34.85 -0.37
C PRO A 4 13.48 -33.82 -1.50
N GLU A 5 12.81 -34.01 -2.64
CA GLU A 5 12.84 -33.08 -3.77
C GLU A 5 12.06 -31.79 -3.49
N ASP A 6 10.89 -31.89 -2.82
CA ASP A 6 10.09 -30.72 -2.41
C ASP A 6 10.87 -29.82 -1.44
N VAL A 7 11.65 -30.43 -0.54
CA VAL A 7 12.48 -29.69 0.43
C VAL A 7 13.62 -28.97 -0.29
N HIS A 8 14.29 -29.63 -1.24
CA HIS A 8 15.36 -29.00 -2.02
C HIS A 8 14.85 -27.85 -2.89
N LEU A 9 13.66 -28.02 -3.47
CA LEU A 9 13.00 -26.96 -4.23
C LEU A 9 12.66 -25.78 -3.31
N ALA A 10 12.07 -26.03 -2.14
CA ALA A 10 11.77 -24.98 -1.17
C ALA A 10 13.02 -24.20 -0.76
N LEU A 11 14.14 -24.90 -0.48
CA LEU A 11 15.41 -24.26 -0.15
C LEU A 11 15.95 -23.36 -1.27
N LYS A 12 15.74 -23.74 -2.54
CA LYS A 12 16.10 -22.90 -3.69
C LYS A 12 15.17 -21.70 -3.87
N LEU A 13 13.91 -21.81 -3.45
CA LEU A 13 12.91 -20.74 -3.55
C LEU A 13 13.05 -19.68 -2.45
N ILE A 14 13.53 -20.04 -1.25
CA ILE A 14 13.65 -19.10 -0.13
C ILE A 14 14.39 -17.79 -0.52
N PRO A 15 15.57 -17.81 -1.17
CA PRO A 15 16.27 -16.58 -1.53
C PRO A 15 15.50 -15.70 -2.51
N ILE A 16 14.84 -16.30 -3.50
CA ILE A 16 14.06 -15.55 -4.50
C ILE A 16 12.79 -14.97 -3.89
N GLU A 17 12.11 -15.68 -2.98
CA GLU A 17 10.93 -15.16 -2.31
C GLU A 17 11.24 -14.08 -1.27
N ILE A 18 12.40 -14.16 -0.63
CA ILE A 18 12.92 -13.05 0.19
C ILE A 18 13.11 -11.81 -0.69
N TRP A 19 13.73 -11.98 -1.86
CA TRP A 19 13.91 -10.87 -2.79
C TRP A 19 12.58 -10.28 -3.28
N ASN A 20 11.60 -11.13 -3.61
CA ASN A 20 10.25 -10.68 -3.98
C ASN A 20 9.61 -9.85 -2.86
N THR A 21 9.76 -10.29 -1.60
CA THR A 21 9.22 -9.56 -0.44
C THR A 21 9.87 -8.19 -0.30
N ILE A 22 11.22 -8.14 -0.39
CA ILE A 22 11.97 -6.88 -0.36
C ILE A 22 11.49 -5.96 -1.48
N TYR A 23 11.42 -6.47 -2.71
CA TYR A 23 10.97 -5.72 -3.88
C TYR A 23 9.56 -5.14 -3.68
N MET A 24 8.60 -5.95 -3.25
CA MET A 24 7.22 -5.52 -3.00
C MET A 24 7.15 -4.43 -1.92
N VAL A 25 7.86 -4.61 -0.80
CA VAL A 25 7.87 -3.64 0.31
C VAL A 25 8.49 -2.32 -0.14
N PHE A 26 9.63 -2.35 -0.83
CA PHE A 26 10.29 -1.14 -1.29
C PHE A 26 9.46 -0.39 -2.33
N ALA A 27 8.88 -1.10 -3.30
CA ALA A 27 8.01 -0.48 -4.29
C ALA A 27 6.78 0.18 -3.63
N ALA A 28 6.10 -0.53 -2.73
CA ALA A 28 4.95 0.00 -2.00
C ALA A 28 5.32 1.20 -1.12
N ALA A 29 6.43 1.12 -0.38
CA ALA A 29 6.93 2.21 0.45
C ALA A 29 7.30 3.44 -0.38
N PHE A 30 7.96 3.25 -1.52
CA PHE A 30 8.32 4.34 -2.41
C PHE A 30 7.08 5.09 -2.91
N ILE A 31 6.06 4.37 -3.40
CA ILE A 31 4.80 4.97 -3.86
C ILE A 31 4.09 5.68 -2.69
N ALA A 32 4.05 5.04 -1.52
CA ALA A 32 3.43 5.62 -0.32
C ALA A 32 4.14 6.91 0.12
N ILE A 33 5.47 7.00 -0.01
CA ILE A 33 6.23 8.21 0.29
C ILE A 33 5.94 9.29 -0.74
N VAL A 34 6.03 8.97 -2.03
CA VAL A 34 5.82 9.93 -3.13
C VAL A 34 4.44 10.58 -3.07
N ILE A 35 3.41 9.83 -2.69
CA ILE A 35 2.03 10.34 -2.62
C ILE A 35 1.70 10.84 -1.21
N GLY A 36 2.09 10.09 -0.18
CA GLY A 36 1.75 10.34 1.22
C GLY A 36 2.48 11.54 1.82
N LEU A 37 3.74 11.80 1.44
CA LEU A 37 4.46 12.98 1.93
C LEU A 37 3.82 14.29 1.45
N PRO A 38 3.55 14.50 0.14
CA PRO A 38 2.82 15.69 -0.31
C PRO A 38 1.44 15.82 0.32
N LEU A 39 0.69 14.71 0.40
CA LEU A 39 -0.65 14.72 0.98
C LEU A 39 -0.63 15.10 2.47
N GLY A 40 0.32 14.54 3.23
CA GLY A 40 0.54 14.86 4.63
C GLY A 40 0.99 16.32 4.82
N ALA A 41 1.89 16.81 3.97
CA ALA A 41 2.31 18.20 3.99
C ALA A 41 1.14 19.17 3.73
N ILE A 42 0.29 18.87 2.75
CA ILE A 42 -0.91 19.68 2.45
C ILE A 42 -1.88 19.68 3.64
N LEU A 43 -2.13 18.51 4.24
CA LEU A 43 -2.98 18.40 5.43
C LEU A 43 -2.44 19.25 6.58
N THR A 44 -1.14 19.15 6.87
CA THR A 44 -0.50 19.98 7.90
C THR A 44 -0.59 21.48 7.59
N MET A 45 -0.38 21.90 6.34
CA MET A 45 -0.46 23.32 5.97
C MET A 45 -1.89 23.89 5.99
N THR A 46 -2.90 23.03 5.83
CA THR A 46 -4.32 23.42 5.76
C THR A 46 -5.06 23.30 7.09
N ASP A 47 -4.40 22.80 8.13
CA ASP A 47 -4.94 22.70 9.48
C ASP A 47 -5.20 24.09 10.10
N ARG A 48 -6.01 24.12 11.17
CA ARG A 48 -6.36 25.36 11.86
C ARG A 48 -5.13 26.03 12.45
N GLY A 49 -5.00 27.35 12.21
CA GLY A 49 -3.85 28.12 12.70
C GLY A 49 -2.55 27.91 11.92
N GLN A 50 -2.60 27.27 10.76
CA GLN A 50 -1.44 27.05 9.88
C GLN A 50 -1.42 28.02 8.69
N ILE A 51 -0.32 27.98 7.93
CA ILE A 51 0.02 28.95 6.89
C ILE A 51 -1.10 29.13 5.84
N LYS A 52 -1.84 28.07 5.52
CA LYS A 52 -2.92 28.08 4.52
C LYS A 52 -4.18 27.40 5.03
N GLU A 53 -4.67 27.85 6.19
CA GLU A 53 -5.87 27.32 6.84
C GLU A 53 -7.04 27.17 5.85
N SER A 54 -7.53 25.94 5.71
CA SER A 54 -8.69 25.63 4.88
C SER A 54 -9.43 24.45 5.48
N SER A 55 -10.47 24.77 6.26
CA SER A 55 -11.33 23.76 6.87
C SER A 55 -11.89 22.78 5.83
N PHE A 56 -12.29 23.26 4.64
CA PHE A 56 -12.82 22.38 3.59
C PHE A 56 -11.78 21.37 3.08
N LEU A 57 -10.56 21.82 2.76
CA LEU A 57 -9.49 20.94 2.26
C LEU A 57 -9.04 19.96 3.34
N TYR A 58 -8.85 20.45 4.56
CA TYR A 58 -8.43 19.64 5.70
C TYR A 58 -9.44 18.52 6.00
N HIS A 59 -10.74 18.84 6.10
CA HIS A 59 -11.76 17.82 6.37
C HIS A 59 -11.94 16.84 5.20
N SER A 60 -11.89 17.32 3.95
CA SER A 60 -12.07 16.45 2.77
C SER A 60 -10.91 15.47 2.61
N LEU A 61 -9.68 15.96 2.57
CA LEU A 61 -8.48 15.12 2.45
C LEU A 61 -8.28 14.27 3.71
N GLY A 62 -8.54 14.83 4.89
CA GLY A 62 -8.40 14.14 6.16
C GLY A 62 -9.37 12.98 6.27
N SER A 63 -10.62 13.15 5.82
CA SER A 63 -11.59 12.05 5.76
C SER A 63 -11.13 10.94 4.82
N LEU A 64 -10.63 11.29 3.62
CA LEU A 64 -10.12 10.32 2.66
C LEU A 64 -8.95 9.50 3.23
N VAL A 65 -7.96 10.18 3.83
CA VAL A 65 -6.83 9.53 4.49
C VAL A 65 -7.30 8.66 5.65
N ASN A 66 -8.26 9.15 6.45
CA ASN A 66 -8.75 8.41 7.58
C ASN A 66 -9.49 7.13 7.16
N ILE A 67 -10.31 7.17 6.11
CA ILE A 67 -10.94 5.98 5.53
C ILE A 67 -9.89 4.95 5.16
N GLY A 68 -8.85 5.34 4.40
CA GLY A 68 -7.78 4.42 3.99
C GLY A 68 -7.05 3.79 5.18
N ARG A 69 -6.82 4.54 6.26
CA ARG A 69 -6.17 4.03 7.48
C ARG A 69 -7.06 3.16 8.35
N SER A 70 -8.37 3.37 8.32
CA SER A 70 -9.31 2.63 9.18
C SER A 70 -9.79 1.31 8.58
N ILE A 71 -9.61 1.08 7.26
CA ILE A 71 -9.99 -0.18 6.63
C ILE A 71 -9.01 -1.29 7.05
N PRO A 72 -9.50 -2.39 7.65
CA PRO A 72 -8.66 -3.55 7.95
C PRO A 72 -8.00 -4.11 6.68
N PHE A 73 -6.74 -4.51 6.79
CA PHE A 73 -5.97 -5.02 5.64
C PHE A 73 -6.66 -6.16 4.89
N ALA A 74 -7.30 -7.08 5.62
CA ALA A 74 -8.05 -8.20 5.02
C ALA A 74 -9.20 -7.73 4.12
N ILE A 75 -9.91 -6.66 4.52
CA ILE A 75 -11.01 -6.09 3.73
C ILE A 75 -10.44 -5.33 2.54
N LEU A 76 -9.34 -4.59 2.73
CA LEU A 76 -8.69 -3.85 1.66
C LEU A 76 -8.22 -4.78 0.53
N ILE A 77 -7.65 -5.95 0.84
CA ILE A 77 -7.27 -6.93 -0.19
C ILE A 77 -8.46 -7.27 -1.07
N ILE A 78 -9.60 -7.64 -0.48
CA ILE A 78 -10.80 -8.02 -1.23
C ILE A 78 -11.30 -6.85 -2.09
N ALA A 79 -11.30 -5.64 -1.53
CA ALA A 79 -11.69 -4.43 -2.24
C ALA A 79 -10.72 -4.08 -3.40
N LEU A 80 -9.44 -4.44 -3.27
CA LEU A 80 -8.42 -4.20 -4.30
C LEU A 80 -8.49 -5.19 -5.46
N ILE A 81 -8.98 -6.42 -5.29
CA ILE A 81 -9.05 -7.44 -6.37
C ILE A 81 -9.65 -6.91 -7.69
N PRO A 82 -10.83 -6.25 -7.72
CA PRO A 82 -11.38 -5.72 -8.97
C PRO A 82 -10.53 -4.57 -9.54
N ILE A 83 -9.94 -3.75 -8.67
CA ILE A 83 -9.12 -2.60 -9.05
C ILE A 83 -7.80 -3.07 -9.68
N THR A 84 -7.12 -4.03 -9.05
CA THR A 84 -5.85 -4.57 -9.56
C THR A 84 -6.05 -5.32 -10.88
N ARG A 85 -7.15 -6.08 -11.02
CA ARG A 85 -7.52 -6.68 -12.32
C ARG A 85 -7.72 -5.64 -13.41
N TRP A 86 -8.37 -4.54 -13.08
CA TRP A 86 -8.61 -3.47 -14.05
C TRP A 86 -7.32 -2.78 -14.50
N ILE A 87 -6.37 -2.58 -13.58
CA ILE A 87 -5.10 -1.90 -13.86
C ILE A 87 -4.07 -2.83 -14.54
N VAL A 88 -3.92 -4.06 -14.04
CA VAL A 88 -2.86 -5.00 -14.46
C VAL A 88 -3.36 -5.94 -15.57
N GLY A 89 -4.67 -6.08 -15.75
CA GLY A 89 -5.27 -6.96 -16.75
C GLY A 89 -5.36 -8.43 -16.33
N THR A 90 -4.67 -8.84 -15.26
CA THR A 90 -4.74 -10.19 -14.69
C THR A 90 -5.01 -10.15 -13.19
N SER A 91 -5.52 -11.25 -12.65
CA SER A 91 -5.95 -11.30 -11.23
C SER A 91 -4.78 -11.28 -10.26
N LEU A 92 -3.62 -11.76 -10.70
CA LEU A 92 -2.37 -12.03 -9.98
C LEU A 92 -1.48 -12.61 -11.07
N GLY A 93 -0.51 -11.88 -11.65
CA GLY A 93 0.42 -12.44 -12.66
C GLY A 93 -0.27 -13.21 -13.78
#